data_AF-A0A957FAE5-F1
#
_entry.id   AF-A0A957FAE5-F1
#
_cell.length_a   1.000
_cell.length_b   1.000
_cell.length_c   1.000
_cell.angle_alpha   90.00
_cell.angle_beta   90.00
_cell.angle_gamma   90.00
#
_symmetry.space_group_name_H-M   'P 1'
#
loop_
_entity.id
_entity.type
_entity.pdbx_description
1 polymer ?
#
loop_
_entity_poly.entity_id
_entity_poly.type
_entity_poly.pdbx_seq_one_letter_code
_entity_poly.pdbx_strand_id
1 'polypeptide(L)'
;MELQAVTGQLYVVDGTPQAPTAVPGVLAQSAPAKAARGRAADFLFVHLSLAGQPEETAVLSQDLLDAFVRRYYQSGGSVTAALRGALNQVNELLLRLNLSGAGAAREGAITCAVLRHGELFLLQAGESLALLGHNFGIERLPARAPDRITPLGRTAGLDIRYYHQRLQTGDMLLLADPRISHLPTDSFSDAPV
;
A
#
# COMPACT_ATOMS: atom_id res chain seq x y z
N MET A 1 -1.66 8.80 -23.97
CA MET A 1 -2.84 7.98 -23.64
C MET A 1 -2.94 8.01 -22.13
N GLU A 2 -4.06 8.49 -21.57
CA GLU A 2 -4.28 8.39 -20.12
C GLU A 2 -4.67 6.95 -19.79
N LEU A 3 -4.03 6.37 -18.77
CA LEU A 3 -4.42 5.07 -18.24
C LEU A 3 -5.51 5.27 -17.19
N GLN A 4 -6.56 4.46 -17.27
CA GLN A 4 -7.60 4.39 -16.25
C GLN A 4 -7.42 3.10 -15.46
N ALA A 5 -7.40 3.21 -14.14
CA ALA A 5 -7.34 2.05 -13.26
C ALA A 5 -8.72 1.42 -13.10
N VAL A 6 -8.81 0.12 -13.31
CA VAL A 6 -9.94 -0.72 -12.89
C VAL A 6 -9.50 -1.47 -11.65
N THR A 7 -10.27 -1.37 -10.57
CA THR A 7 -9.85 -1.86 -9.25
C THR A 7 -10.81 -2.89 -8.71
N GLY A 8 -10.27 -4.00 -8.20
CA GLY A 8 -11.00 -4.97 -7.39
C GLY A 8 -10.35 -5.09 -6.01
N GLN A 9 -11.13 -5.53 -5.02
CA GLN A 9 -10.62 -5.88 -3.70
C GLN A 9 -11.04 -7.31 -3.40
N LEU A 10 -10.11 -8.11 -2.88
CA LEU A 10 -10.35 -9.47 -2.44
C LEU A 10 -10.05 -9.55 -0.95
N TYR A 11 -11.01 -10.04 -0.18
CA TYR A 11 -10.86 -10.29 1.25
C TYR A 11 -11.37 -11.69 1.56
N VAL A 12 -10.52 -12.50 2.19
CA VAL A 12 -10.80 -13.89 2.51
C VAL A 12 -10.50 -14.11 3.98
N VAL A 13 -11.49 -14.62 4.71
CA VAL A 13 -11.38 -14.97 6.14
C VAL A 13 -11.70 -16.46 6.26
N ASP A 14 -10.77 -17.24 6.81
CA ASP A 14 -10.90 -18.70 6.99
C ASP A 14 -11.38 -19.44 5.72
N GLY A 15 -10.82 -19.06 4.58
CA GLY A 15 -11.15 -19.65 3.27
C GLY A 15 -12.47 -19.18 2.65
N THR A 16 -13.22 -18.30 3.33
CA THR A 16 -14.49 -17.76 2.84
C THR A 16 -14.29 -16.35 2.28
N PRO A 17 -14.60 -16.12 0.99
CA PRO A 17 -14.62 -14.78 0.41
C PRO A 17 -15.64 -13.90 1.13
N GLN A 18 -15.21 -12.71 1.54
CA GLN A 18 -16.06 -11.72 2.19
C GLN A 18 -16.59 -10.73 1.15
N ALA A 19 -17.68 -10.04 1.50
CA ALA A 19 -18.19 -8.97 0.65
C ALA A 19 -17.09 -7.90 0.46
N PRO A 20 -16.90 -7.39 -0.76
CA PRO A 20 -15.81 -6.44 -1.07
C PRO A 20 -16.01 -5.04 -0.46
N THR A 21 -17.06 -4.83 0.33
CA THR A 21 -17.32 -3.56 1.00
C THR A 21 -16.51 -3.48 2.30
N ALA A 22 -15.50 -2.61 2.29
CA ALA A 22 -14.65 -2.22 3.43
C ALA A 22 -13.62 -3.27 3.88
N VAL A 23 -12.75 -3.70 2.95
CA VAL A 23 -11.56 -4.50 3.29
C VAL A 23 -10.60 -3.67 4.16
N PRO A 24 -10.35 -4.05 5.42
CA PRO A 24 -9.50 -3.27 6.31
C PRO A 24 -8.08 -3.13 5.74
N GLY A 25 -7.53 -1.92 5.83
CA GLY A 25 -6.16 -1.67 5.37
C GLY A 25 -6.01 -1.54 3.85
N VAL A 26 -7.08 -1.66 3.05
CA VAL A 26 -7.02 -1.51 1.60
C VAL A 26 -7.74 -0.25 1.15
N LEU A 27 -7.11 0.52 0.26
CA LEU A 27 -7.67 1.73 -0.31
C LEU A 27 -7.30 1.83 -1.79
N ALA A 28 -8.29 2.21 -2.61
CA ALA A 28 -8.10 2.57 -4.01
C ALA A 28 -9.06 3.72 -4.33
N GLN A 29 -8.52 4.91 -4.63
CA GLN A 29 -9.36 6.08 -4.93
C GLN A 29 -8.66 7.10 -5.83
N SER A 30 -9.46 7.81 -6.61
CA SER A 30 -9.06 9.03 -7.29
C SER A 30 -8.92 10.21 -6.32
N ALA A 31 -8.34 11.30 -6.81
CA ALA A 31 -8.18 12.52 -6.03
C ALA A 31 -9.54 13.07 -5.53
N PRO A 32 -9.65 13.43 -4.23
CA PRO A 32 -10.84 14.09 -3.72
C PRO A 32 -10.96 15.52 -4.28
N ALA A 33 -12.17 16.09 -4.26
CA ALA A 33 -12.45 17.43 -4.80
C ALA A 33 -11.57 18.55 -4.22
N LYS A 34 -11.07 18.39 -2.99
CA LYS A 34 -10.22 19.37 -2.29
C LYS A 34 -8.73 18.98 -2.30
N ALA A 35 -8.28 18.19 -3.26
CA ALA A 35 -6.87 17.86 -3.42
C ALA A 35 -6.04 19.10 -3.82
N ALA A 36 -4.77 19.13 -3.41
CA ALA A 36 -3.82 20.14 -3.88
C ALA A 36 -3.73 20.09 -5.41
N ARG A 37 -3.55 21.25 -6.05
CA ARG A 37 -3.60 21.37 -7.53
C ARG A 37 -2.72 20.36 -8.27
N GLY A 38 -1.55 20.03 -7.73
CA GLY A 38 -0.62 19.05 -8.31
C GLY A 38 -1.05 17.58 -8.19
N ARG A 39 -2.12 17.29 -7.45
CA ARG A 39 -2.61 15.94 -7.11
C ARG A 39 -3.95 15.58 -7.71
N ALA A 40 -4.61 16.52 -8.39
CA ALA A 40 -5.97 16.31 -8.90
C ALA A 40 -6.09 15.17 -9.93
N ALA A 41 -4.99 14.82 -10.61
CA ALA A 41 -4.92 13.73 -11.58
C ALA A 41 -4.33 12.43 -11.01
N ASP A 42 -4.01 12.39 -9.71
CA ASP A 42 -3.39 11.23 -9.09
C ASP A 42 -4.48 10.22 -8.70
N PHE A 43 -4.22 8.94 -8.94
CA PHE A 43 -5.00 7.82 -8.40
C PHE A 43 -4.14 7.08 -7.38
N LEU A 44 -4.63 6.97 -6.15
CA LEU A 44 -3.88 6.42 -5.02
C LEU A 44 -4.39 5.02 -4.65
N PHE A 45 -3.43 4.10 -4.45
CA PHE A 45 -3.64 2.76 -3.94
C PHE A 45 -2.82 2.57 -2.67
N VAL A 46 -3.40 1.95 -1.65
CA VAL A 46 -2.70 1.65 -0.39
C VAL A 46 -3.13 0.27 0.09
N HIS A 47 -2.15 -0.51 0.54
CA HIS A 47 -2.33 -1.71 1.34
C HIS A 47 -1.51 -1.54 2.63
N LEU A 48 -2.20 -1.44 3.76
CA LEU A 48 -1.68 -1.36 5.11
C LEU A 48 -1.99 -2.67 5.83
N SER A 49 -0.96 -3.34 6.33
CA SER A 49 -1.11 -4.53 7.19
C SER A 49 -0.60 -4.20 8.58
N LEU A 50 -1.38 -4.54 9.61
CA LEU A 50 -1.01 -4.42 11.01
C LEU A 50 -0.90 -5.80 11.65
N ALA A 51 0.00 -5.94 12.61
CA ALA A 51 0.09 -7.12 13.46
C ALA A 51 -1.17 -7.23 14.33
N GLY A 52 -1.66 -8.47 14.50
CA GLY A 52 -2.92 -8.77 15.18
C GLY A 52 -3.99 -9.30 14.22
N GLN A 53 -5.20 -9.48 14.75
CA GLN A 53 -6.34 -9.89 13.93
C GLN A 53 -6.89 -8.68 13.15
N PRO A 54 -7.29 -8.85 11.87
CA PRO A 54 -7.88 -7.75 11.08
C PRO A 54 -9.10 -7.11 11.75
N GLU A 55 -9.94 -7.89 12.44
CA GLU A 55 -11.13 -7.40 13.14
C GLU A 55 -10.77 -6.45 14.29
N GLU A 56 -9.72 -6.76 15.05
CA GLU A 56 -9.24 -5.93 16.16
C GLU A 56 -8.56 -4.64 15.68
N THR A 57 -7.93 -4.70 14.51
CA THR A 57 -7.12 -3.60 13.97
C THR A 57 -7.88 -2.76 12.94
N ALA A 58 -9.09 -3.13 12.54
CA ALA A 58 -9.82 -2.50 11.44
C ALA A 58 -10.03 -0.99 11.62
N VAL A 59 -10.45 -0.56 12.81
CA VAL A 59 -10.67 0.88 13.12
C VAL A 59 -9.36 1.66 13.02
N LEU A 60 -8.29 1.13 13.64
CA LEU A 60 -6.97 1.76 13.59
C LEU A 60 -6.43 1.81 12.16
N SER A 61 -6.57 0.73 11.40
CA SER A 61 -6.17 0.68 9.98
C SER A 61 -6.89 1.76 9.17
N GLN A 62 -8.19 1.95 9.39
CA GLN A 62 -8.96 2.99 8.71
C GLN A 62 -8.49 4.40 9.09
N ASP A 63 -8.29 4.67 10.38
CA ASP A 63 -7.79 5.96 10.87
C ASP A 63 -6.42 6.31 10.26
N LEU A 64 -5.53 5.32 10.15
CA LEU A 64 -4.20 5.49 9.54
C LEU A 64 -4.29 5.73 8.04
N LEU A 65 -5.18 5.02 7.33
CA LEU A 65 -5.43 5.25 5.90
C LEU A 65 -5.99 6.66 5.67
N ASP A 66 -6.95 7.11 6.47
CA ASP A 66 -7.53 8.44 6.36
C ASP A 66 -6.48 9.54 6.61
N ALA A 67 -5.60 9.34 7.58
CA ALA A 67 -4.46 10.22 7.83
C ALA A 67 -3.50 10.24 6.63
N PHE A 68 -3.13 9.07 6.11
CA PHE A 68 -2.26 8.92 4.94
C PHE A 68 -2.82 9.66 3.72
N VAL A 69 -4.08 9.39 3.38
CA VAL A 69 -4.80 9.98 2.26
C VAL A 69 -4.83 11.50 2.37
N ARG A 70 -5.25 12.00 3.54
CA ARG A 70 -5.34 13.44 3.80
C ARG A 70 -3.99 14.10 3.58
N ARG A 71 -2.93 13.53 4.16
CA ARG A 71 -1.58 14.07 4.03
C ARG A 71 -1.05 14.00 2.61
N TYR A 72 -1.27 12.91 1.90
CA TYR A 72 -0.86 12.76 0.50
C TYR A 72 -1.50 13.84 -0.39
N TYR A 73 -2.84 13.92 -0.39
CA TYR A 73 -3.57 14.82 -1.30
C TYR A 73 -3.45 16.30 -0.92
N GLN A 74 -3.07 16.64 0.32
CA GLN A 74 -2.80 18.02 0.73
C GLN A 74 -1.33 18.44 0.54
N SER A 75 -0.44 17.51 0.21
CA SER A 75 0.99 17.80 0.07
C SER A 75 1.35 18.33 -1.31
N GLY A 76 2.12 19.41 -1.35
CA GLY A 76 2.83 19.88 -2.55
C GLY A 76 4.08 19.04 -2.86
N GLY A 77 4.84 19.48 -3.86
CA GLY A 77 6.10 18.82 -4.25
C GLY A 77 5.93 17.58 -5.15
N SER A 78 6.96 16.74 -5.22
CA SER A 78 6.94 15.52 -6.05
C SER A 78 6.05 14.42 -5.46
N VAL A 79 5.60 13.47 -6.28
CA VAL A 79 4.81 12.29 -5.83
C VAL A 79 5.55 11.54 -4.73
N THR A 80 6.82 11.22 -4.97
CA THR A 80 7.69 10.52 -4.02
C THR A 80 7.83 11.26 -2.68
N ALA A 81 7.97 12.58 -2.70
CA ALA A 81 8.07 13.37 -1.47
C ALA A 81 6.76 13.38 -0.67
N ALA A 82 5.61 13.47 -1.35
CA ALA A 82 4.30 13.39 -0.70
C ALA A 82 4.02 11.99 -0.13
N LEU A 83 4.31 10.92 -0.87
CA LEU A 83 4.19 9.55 -0.39
C LEU A 83 5.06 9.32 0.86
N ARG A 84 6.33 9.73 0.80
CA ARG A 84 7.24 9.65 1.96
C ARG A 84 6.69 10.42 3.17
N GLY A 85 6.16 11.63 2.93
CA GLY A 85 5.58 12.46 4.00
C GLY A 85 4.31 11.86 4.63
N ALA A 86 3.47 11.22 3.84
CA ALA A 86 2.28 10.50 4.32
C ALA A 86 2.66 9.24 5.09
N LEU A 87 3.62 8.47 4.57
CA LEU A 87 4.14 7.26 5.21
C LEU A 87 4.78 7.59 6.58
N ASN A 88 5.61 8.63 6.65
CA ASN A 88 6.20 9.07 7.92
C ASN A 88 5.13 9.49 8.94
N GLN A 89 4.06 10.16 8.51
CA GLN A 89 2.98 10.54 9.42
C GLN A 89 2.26 9.30 10.00
N VAL A 90 1.98 8.29 9.18
CA VAL A 90 1.42 7.01 9.64
C VAL A 90 2.35 6.33 10.65
N ASN A 91 3.66 6.30 10.36
CA ASN A 91 4.65 5.74 11.27
C ASN A 91 4.71 6.49 12.61
N GLU A 92 4.68 7.82 12.59
CA GLU A 92 4.67 8.64 13.80
C GLU A 92 3.39 8.44 14.64
N LEU A 93 2.24 8.23 14.00
CA LEU A 93 1.00 7.88 14.69
C LEU A 93 1.12 6.54 15.40
N LEU A 94 1.57 5.50 14.70
CA LEU A 94 1.78 4.17 15.28
C LEU A 94 2.83 4.18 16.39
N LEU A 95 3.96 4.86 16.19
CA LEU A 95 5.03 4.97 17.18
C LEU A 95 4.53 5.64 18.47
N ARG A 96 3.75 6.72 18.36
CA ARG A 96 3.14 7.37 19.52
C ARG A 96 2.21 6.42 20.28
N LEU A 97 1.36 5.67 19.57
CA LEU A 97 0.47 4.69 20.18
C LEU A 97 1.23 3.57 20.89
N ASN A 98 2.37 3.16 20.36
CA ASN A 98 3.24 2.14 20.96
C ASN A 98 3.98 2.66 22.20
N LEU A 99 4.41 3.92 22.20
CA LEU A 99 5.07 4.54 23.35
C LEU A 99 4.08 4.86 24.49
N SER A 100 2.81 5.12 24.19
CA SER A 100 1.81 5.49 25.19
C SER A 100 1.04 4.31 25.81
N GLY A 101 1.16 3.11 25.23
CA GLY A 101 0.32 1.96 25.60
C GLY A 101 1.04 0.91 26.45
N ALA A 102 0.31 0.29 27.37
CA ALA A 102 0.68 -0.99 27.98
C ALA A 102 -0.06 -2.10 27.21
N GLY A 103 0.50 -2.55 26.09
CA GLY A 103 -0.11 -3.56 25.22
C GLY A 103 0.89 -4.10 24.19
N ALA A 104 0.43 -5.03 23.34
CA ALA A 104 1.23 -5.52 22.23
C ALA A 104 1.59 -4.36 21.28
N ALA A 105 2.81 -4.38 20.75
CA ALA A 105 3.26 -3.37 19.80
C ALA A 105 2.39 -3.41 18.53
N ARG A 106 1.83 -2.25 18.16
CA ARG A 106 1.08 -2.04 16.93
C ARG A 106 2.08 -1.78 15.82
N GLU A 107 2.56 -2.87 15.25
CA GLU A 107 3.54 -2.87 14.18
C GLU A 107 2.91 -3.26 12.86
N GLY A 108 3.53 -2.89 11.75
CA GLY A 108 2.95 -3.20 10.46
C GLY A 108 3.83 -2.90 9.27
N ALA A 109 3.19 -2.94 8.10
CA ALA A 109 3.80 -2.67 6.83
C ALA A 109 2.82 -1.95 5.92
N ILE A 110 3.37 -1.17 4.98
CA ILE A 110 2.57 -0.45 4.00
C ILE A 110 3.20 -0.59 2.62
N THR A 111 2.36 -0.91 1.64
CA THR A 111 2.64 -0.66 0.23
C THR A 111 1.69 0.43 -0.22
N CYS A 112 2.23 1.49 -0.81
CA CYS A 112 1.42 2.55 -1.40
C CYS A 112 1.89 2.82 -2.83
N ALA A 113 0.94 3.08 -3.72
CA ALA A 113 1.22 3.29 -5.12
C ALA A 113 0.36 4.44 -5.67
N VAL A 114 0.91 5.21 -6.59
CA VAL A 114 0.23 6.30 -7.28
C VAL A 114 0.35 6.08 -8.77
N LEU A 115 -0.81 6.03 -9.45
CA LEU A 115 -0.88 6.15 -10.90
C LEU A 115 -1.04 7.62 -11.26
N ARG A 116 -0.13 8.14 -12.07
CA ARG A 116 -0.14 9.53 -12.54
C ARG A 116 0.42 9.62 -13.94
N HIS A 117 -0.37 10.09 -14.90
CA HIS A 117 0.01 10.24 -16.31
C HIS A 117 0.65 8.98 -16.94
N GLY A 118 0.18 7.80 -16.55
CA GLY A 118 0.71 6.51 -17.01
C GLY A 118 2.01 6.07 -16.32
N GLU A 119 2.47 6.79 -15.30
CA GLU A 119 3.57 6.37 -14.44
C GLU A 119 3.04 5.82 -13.11
N LEU A 120 3.68 4.76 -12.63
CA LEU A 120 3.46 4.13 -11.34
C LEU A 120 4.59 4.51 -10.39
N PHE A 121 4.25 5.22 -9.31
CA PHE A 121 5.16 5.50 -8.20
C PHE A 121 4.78 4.64 -7.02
N LEU A 122 5.66 3.75 -6.58
CA LEU A 122 5.40 2.82 -5.47
C LEU A 122 6.41 3.02 -4.33
N LEU A 123 5.91 3.04 -3.11
CA LEU A 123 6.67 3.08 -1.87
C LEU A 123 6.29 1.91 -0.97
N GLN A 124 7.28 1.32 -0.33
CA GLN A 124 7.13 0.21 0.59
C GLN A 124 7.91 0.44 1.88
N ALA A 125 7.31 0.10 3.02
CA ALA A 125 7.98 0.04 4.32
C ALA A 125 7.41 -1.12 5.16
N GLY A 126 8.23 -1.69 6.05
CA GLY A 126 7.90 -2.93 6.76
C GLY A 126 7.98 -4.17 5.87
N GLU A 127 7.35 -5.27 6.27
CA GLU A 127 7.24 -6.48 5.44
C GLU A 127 6.11 -6.32 4.43
N SER A 128 6.43 -6.06 3.17
CA SER A 128 5.46 -5.62 2.16
C SER A 128 5.56 -6.46 0.90
N LEU A 129 4.43 -6.74 0.26
CA LEU A 129 4.38 -7.45 -1.03
C LEU A 129 3.57 -6.65 -2.06
N ALA A 130 4.13 -6.54 -3.26
CA ALA A 130 3.39 -6.19 -4.46
C ALA A 130 3.86 -7.06 -5.63
N LEU A 131 2.95 -7.34 -6.55
CA LEU A 131 3.25 -7.97 -7.84
C LEU A 131 2.80 -7.04 -8.95
N LEU A 132 3.66 -6.86 -9.95
CA LEU A 132 3.36 -6.09 -11.15
C LEU A 132 3.39 -7.03 -12.35
N GLY A 133 2.21 -7.35 -12.85
CA GLY A 133 2.01 -8.13 -14.07
C GLY A 133 2.18 -7.26 -15.30
N HIS A 134 2.93 -7.79 -16.27
CA HIS A 134 3.08 -7.26 -17.61
C HIS A 134 2.56 -8.29 -18.62
N ASN A 135 2.47 -7.90 -19.90
CA ASN A 135 2.07 -8.81 -20.98
C ASN A 135 2.89 -10.13 -21.03
N PHE A 136 4.14 -10.13 -20.53
CA PHE A 136 5.04 -11.29 -20.58
C PHE A 136 5.74 -11.59 -19.25
N GLY A 137 5.01 -11.53 -18.14
CA GLY A 137 5.52 -12.00 -16.86
C GLY A 137 5.09 -11.14 -15.68
N ILE A 138 5.59 -11.51 -14.50
CA ILE A 138 5.23 -10.85 -13.24
C ILE A 138 6.53 -10.43 -12.54
N GLU A 139 6.64 -9.14 -12.25
CA GLU A 139 7.69 -8.61 -11.39
C GLU A 139 7.22 -8.61 -9.93
N ARG A 140 8.06 -9.12 -9.04
CA ARG A 140 7.81 -9.12 -7.61
C ARG A 140 8.50 -7.94 -6.95
N LEU A 141 7.79 -7.25 -6.06
CA LEU A 141 8.26 -6.05 -5.37
C LEU A 141 8.14 -6.21 -3.83
N PRO A 142 9.25 -6.21 -3.09
CA PRO A 142 10.64 -6.09 -3.57
C PRO A 142 11.12 -7.36 -4.28
N ALA A 143 12.04 -7.21 -5.25
CA ALA A 143 12.59 -8.33 -6.04
C ALA A 143 13.36 -9.35 -5.20
N ARG A 144 13.89 -8.93 -4.05
CA ARG A 144 14.51 -9.80 -3.05
C ARG A 144 13.97 -9.43 -1.67
N ALA A 145 13.82 -10.43 -0.81
CA ALA A 145 13.51 -10.19 0.59
C ALA A 145 14.63 -9.33 1.21
N PRO A 146 14.29 -8.26 1.92
CA PRO A 146 15.30 -7.42 2.56
C PRO A 146 15.97 -8.16 3.72
N ASP A 147 17.28 -7.98 3.89
CA ASP A 147 18.06 -8.62 4.96
C ASP A 147 17.58 -8.20 6.36
N ARG A 148 17.01 -7.00 6.47
CA ARG A 148 16.42 -6.45 7.68
C ARG A 148 15.10 -5.75 7.36
N ILE A 149 14.11 -5.97 8.22
CA ILE A 149 12.81 -5.34 8.14
C ILE A 149 12.59 -4.51 9.38
N THR A 150 12.45 -3.20 9.18
CA THR A 150 11.97 -2.29 10.22
C THR A 150 10.46 -2.10 10.01
N PRO A 151 9.60 -2.69 10.87
CA PRO A 151 8.16 -2.50 10.75
C PRO A 151 7.77 -1.07 11.11
N LEU A 152 6.64 -0.63 10.57
CA LEU A 152 6.00 0.63 10.97
C LEU A 152 5.71 0.61 12.47
N GLY A 153 5.79 1.77 13.11
CA GLY A 153 5.49 1.96 14.53
C GLY A 153 6.59 1.53 15.49
N ARG A 154 7.68 0.88 15.02
CA ARG A 154 8.78 0.43 15.89
C ARG A 154 9.80 1.51 16.21
N THR A 155 10.21 2.28 15.20
CA THR A 155 11.17 3.38 15.37
C THR A 155 10.76 4.59 14.56
N ALA A 156 11.33 5.76 14.86
CA ALA A 156 11.08 6.96 14.08
C ALA A 156 11.67 6.88 12.65
N GLY A 157 12.77 6.14 12.48
CA GLY A 157 13.39 5.88 11.19
C GLY A 157 12.71 4.73 10.45
N LEU A 158 12.58 4.87 9.13
CA LEU A 158 11.99 3.86 8.26
C LEU A 158 12.92 3.55 7.09
N ASP A 159 13.05 2.26 6.81
CA ASP A 159 13.70 1.76 5.59
C ASP A 159 12.68 1.74 4.46
N ILE A 160 12.55 2.87 3.76
CA ILE A 160 11.60 3.05 2.67
C ILE A 160 12.21 2.58 1.35
N ARG A 161 11.52 1.67 0.67
CA ARG A 161 11.88 1.18 -0.66
C ARG A 161 11.04 1.90 -1.71
N TYR A 162 11.69 2.27 -2.81
CA TYR A 162 11.09 3.03 -3.89
C TYR A 162 11.10 2.20 -5.17
N TYR A 163 10.01 2.28 -5.90
CA TYR A 163 9.89 1.72 -7.24
C TYR A 163 9.16 2.71 -8.14
N HIS A 164 9.63 2.85 -9.38
CA HIS A 164 9.04 3.74 -10.36
C HIS A 164 9.13 3.11 -11.74
N GLN A 165 8.00 3.01 -12.41
CA GLN A 165 7.92 2.47 -13.77
C GLN A 165 6.80 3.13 -14.56
N ARG A 166 6.99 3.23 -15.87
CA ARG A 166 5.92 3.59 -16.80
C ARG A 166 5.10 2.36 -17.14
N LEU A 167 3.78 2.46 -16.99
CA LEU A 167 2.85 1.39 -17.27
C LEU A 167 2.41 1.38 -18.75
N GLN A 168 2.01 0.20 -19.19
CA GLN A 168 1.35 -0.05 -20.46
C GLN A 168 -0.10 -0.48 -20.24
N THR A 169 -0.92 -0.36 -21.28
CA THR A 169 -2.27 -0.93 -21.28
C THR A 169 -2.16 -2.45 -21.08
N GLY A 170 -2.90 -2.98 -20.11
CA GLY A 170 -2.88 -4.40 -19.75
C GLY A 170 -2.01 -4.73 -18.54
N ASP A 171 -1.17 -3.80 -18.06
CA ASP A 171 -0.42 -4.02 -16.82
C ASP A 171 -1.36 -4.15 -15.61
N MET A 172 -1.03 -5.05 -14.69
CA MET A 172 -1.81 -5.34 -13.50
C MET A 172 -0.97 -5.15 -12.23
N LEU A 173 -1.48 -4.39 -11.27
CA LEU A 173 -0.85 -4.23 -9.97
C LEU A 173 -1.64 -4.97 -8.90
N LEU A 174 -1.00 -5.93 -8.23
CA LEU A 174 -1.51 -6.55 -7.01
C LEU A 174 -0.76 -5.99 -5.81
N LEU A 175 -1.50 -5.37 -4.90
CA LEU A 175 -1.03 -5.05 -3.55
C LEU A 175 -1.56 -6.11 -2.59
N ALA A 176 -0.68 -6.75 -1.84
CA ALA A 176 -1.06 -7.92 -1.05
C ALA A 176 -0.42 -7.92 0.34
N ASP A 177 -1.05 -8.67 1.24
CA ASP A 177 -0.52 -8.93 2.57
C ASP A 177 0.78 -9.76 2.47
N PRO A 178 1.84 -9.38 3.20
CA PRO A 178 3.10 -10.13 3.22
C PRO A 178 2.94 -11.59 3.66
N ARG A 179 1.86 -11.97 4.35
CA ARG A 179 1.60 -13.35 4.75
C ARG A 179 1.48 -14.29 3.56
N ILE A 180 1.08 -13.79 2.38
CA ILE A 180 1.04 -14.60 1.14
C ILE A 180 2.33 -14.51 0.32
N SER A 181 3.37 -13.86 0.86
CA SER A 181 4.63 -13.64 0.14
C SER A 181 5.40 -14.94 -0.10
N HIS A 182 5.12 -16.01 0.64
CA HIS A 182 5.69 -17.34 0.41
C HIS A 182 5.15 -18.04 -0.84
N LEU A 183 4.04 -17.58 -1.43
CA LEU A 183 3.50 -18.16 -2.66
C LEU A 183 4.45 -17.87 -3.84
N PRO A 184 4.83 -18.89 -4.64
CA PRO A 184 5.73 -18.69 -5.77
C PRO A 184 5.02 -17.88 -6.86
N THR A 185 5.78 -17.00 -7.52
CA THR A 185 5.23 -16.12 -8.56
C THR A 185 4.67 -16.92 -9.76
N ASP A 186 5.23 -18.10 -10.02
CA ASP A 186 4.78 -19.03 -11.05
C ASP A 186 3.36 -19.55 -10.79
N SER A 187 2.87 -19.54 -9.55
CA SER A 187 1.46 -19.87 -9.27
C SER A 187 0.47 -18.81 -9.78
N PHE A 188 0.95 -17.64 -10.20
CA PHE A 188 0.12 -16.56 -10.75
C PHE A 188 0.17 -16.48 -12.28
N SER A 189 0.98 -17.31 -12.97
CA SER A 189 1.09 -17.27 -14.45
C SER A 189 -0.11 -17.86 -15.18
N ASP A 190 -0.92 -18.68 -14.49
CA ASP A 190 -2.08 -19.37 -15.08
C ASP A 190 -3.40 -18.57 -14.96
N ALA A 191 -3.34 -17.32 -14.47
CA ALA A 191 -4.52 -16.47 -14.41
C ALA A 191 -4.94 -16.05 -15.85
N PRO A 192 -6.15 -16.42 -16.32
CA PRO A 192 -6.58 -16.04 -17.65
C PRO A 192 -6.71 -14.52 -17.76
N VAL A 193 -6.10 -13.97 -18.82
CA VAL A 193 -6.19 -12.57 -19.27
C VAL A 193 -7.63 -12.21 -19.60
#